data_AF-A0AAU6HL68-F1
#
_entry.id   AF-A0AAU6HL68-F1
#
_cell.length_a   1.000
_cell.length_b   1.000
_cell.length_c   1.000
_cell.angle_alpha   90.00
_cell.angle_beta   90.00
_cell.angle_gamma   90.00
#
_symmetry.space_group_name_H-M   'P 1'
#
loop_
_entity.id
_entity.type
_entity.pdbx_description
1 polymer ?
#
loop_
_entity_poly.entity_id
_entity_poly.type
_entity_poly.pdbx_seq_one_letter_code
_entity_poly.pdbx_strand_id
1 'polypeptide(L)'
;MRIGPILDVVEAPDIIGKAMLALGTTPVPHIVTPDDGTVHWLLPHRAARHRPWPWARISRYVRVLTGLEEFGIPGSCLTGGPGPHWAYPDGWVGSHLADEWLVEDLAVCTLDHLGQPAQRCELCPEPLWPEDGVRVVLPRSPSRTLPRATVRVHAHCARAQGFT
;
A
#
# COMPACT_ATOMS: atom_id res chain seq x y z
N MET A 1 -18.45 7.78 -9.08
CA MET A 1 -17.84 7.11 -10.24
C MET A 1 -18.13 5.62 -10.16
N ARG A 2 -18.65 5.00 -11.22
CA ARG A 2 -18.70 3.53 -11.30
C ARG A 2 -17.31 3.04 -11.63
N ILE A 3 -16.66 2.39 -10.67
CA ILE A 3 -15.36 1.76 -10.88
C ILE A 3 -15.56 0.33 -11.36
N GLY A 4 -16.65 -0.30 -10.92
CA GLY A 4 -16.98 -1.67 -11.25
C GLY A 4 -15.88 -2.66 -10.81
N PRO A 5 -15.95 -3.92 -11.26
CA PRO A 5 -14.94 -4.94 -10.93
C PRO A 5 -13.62 -4.76 -11.70
N ILE A 6 -13.35 -3.57 -12.23
CA ILE A 6 -12.30 -3.33 -13.23
C ILE A 6 -11.08 -2.61 -12.64
N LEU A 7 -11.28 -1.79 -11.60
CA LEU A 7 -10.19 -1.12 -10.91
C LEU A 7 -10.25 -1.36 -9.41
N ASP A 8 -9.09 -1.30 -8.78
CA ASP A 8 -8.95 -1.20 -7.34
C ASP A 8 -8.55 0.24 -6.98
N VAL A 9 -8.90 0.70 -5.78
CA VAL A 9 -8.54 2.04 -5.29
C VAL A 9 -7.51 1.90 -4.19
N VAL A 10 -6.42 2.64 -4.27
CA VAL A 10 -5.44 2.76 -3.21
C VAL A 10 -5.66 4.08 -2.49
N GLU A 11 -5.85 4.02 -1.18
CA GLU A 11 -6.12 5.16 -0.31
C GLU A 11 -4.94 5.36 0.65
N ALA A 12 -4.50 6.61 0.80
CA ALA A 12 -3.50 7.02 1.79
C ALA A 12 -3.81 8.42 2.36
N PRO A 13 -3.19 8.81 3.49
CA PRO A 13 -3.25 10.18 3.99
C PRO A 13 -2.67 11.21 3.01
N ASP A 14 -3.21 12.43 3.00
CA ASP A 14 -2.81 13.52 2.10
C ASP A 14 -1.31 13.85 2.11
N ILE A 15 -0.65 13.70 3.25
CA ILE A 15 0.80 13.88 3.39
C ILE A 15 1.59 12.98 2.44
N ILE A 16 1.08 11.77 2.18
CA ILE A 16 1.69 10.84 1.21
C ILE A 16 1.48 11.33 -0.22
N GLY A 17 0.32 11.87 -0.55
CA GLY A 17 0.06 12.46 -1.87
C GLY A 17 0.99 13.65 -2.16
N LYS A 18 1.19 14.52 -1.18
CA LYS A 18 2.14 15.64 -1.25
C LYS A 18 3.58 15.16 -1.42
N ALA A 19 3.97 14.13 -0.67
CA ALA A 19 5.30 13.52 -0.77
C ALA A 19 5.54 12.89 -2.15
N MET A 20 4.55 12.17 -2.69
CA MET A 20 4.63 11.58 -4.02
C MET A 20 4.79 12.64 -5.12
N LEU A 21 4.08 13.76 -5.02
CA LEU A 21 4.28 14.89 -5.94
C LEU A 21 5.71 15.46 -5.86
N ALA A 22 6.29 15.49 -4.66
CA ALA A 22 7.64 15.99 -4.43
C ALA A 22 8.75 15.04 -4.92
N LEU A 23 8.48 13.73 -5.04
CA LEU A 23 9.44 12.74 -5.55
C LEU A 23 9.80 12.97 -7.02
N GLY A 24 8.96 13.66 -7.80
CA GLY A 24 9.27 14.07 -9.18
C GLY A 24 9.41 12.94 -10.19
N THR A 25 9.25 11.67 -9.78
CA THR A 25 9.07 10.53 -10.66
C THR A 25 7.67 10.62 -11.27
N THR A 26 7.55 10.36 -12.58
CA THR A 26 6.35 10.46 -13.43
C THR A 26 5.03 10.60 -12.65
N PRO A 27 4.28 11.72 -12.79
CA PRO A 27 3.14 11.99 -11.93
C PRO A 27 2.11 10.87 -12.06
N VAL A 28 2.08 9.99 -11.08
CA VAL A 28 1.05 8.96 -11.01
C VAL A 28 -0.25 9.70 -10.75
N PRO A 29 -1.25 9.62 -11.66
CA PRO A 29 -2.50 10.31 -11.49
C PRO A 29 -3.14 9.90 -10.17
N HIS A 30 -3.53 10.91 -9.39
CA HIS A 30 -4.21 10.69 -8.12
C HIS A 30 -5.31 11.73 -7.94
N ILE A 31 -6.28 11.33 -7.14
CA ILE A 31 -7.44 12.12 -6.76
C ILE A 31 -7.21 12.58 -5.33
N VAL A 32 -7.29 13.88 -5.09
CA VAL A 32 -7.22 14.44 -3.74
C VAL A 32 -8.64 14.71 -3.29
N THR A 33 -9.00 14.21 -2.10
CA THR A 33 -10.29 14.52 -1.47
C THR A 33 -10.06 15.55 -0.38
N PRO A 34 -10.36 16.85 -0.65
CA PRO A 34 -9.95 17.94 0.24
C PRO A 34 -10.57 17.84 1.64
N ASP A 35 -11.80 17.32 1.72
CA ASP A 35 -12.58 17.28 2.96
C ASP A 35 -12.15 16.13 3.89
N ASP A 36 -11.60 15.04 3.33
CA ASP A 36 -11.28 13.81 4.07
C ASP A 36 -9.78 13.67 4.38
N GLY A 37 -8.93 14.60 3.93
CA GLY A 37 -7.49 14.54 4.17
C GLY A 37 -6.84 13.28 3.57
N THR A 38 -7.43 12.75 2.49
CA THR A 38 -6.98 11.52 1.83
C THR A 38 -6.70 11.75 0.36
N VAL A 39 -5.84 10.89 -0.18
CA VAL A 39 -5.48 10.81 -1.58
C VAL A 39 -5.71 9.40 -2.08
N HIS A 40 -6.13 9.31 -3.34
CA HIS A 40 -6.56 8.07 -3.96
C HIS A 40 -5.87 7.86 -5.30
N TRP A 41 -5.35 6.66 -5.52
CA TRP A 41 -4.84 6.20 -6.81
C TRP A 41 -5.73 5.09 -7.36
N LEU A 42 -5.89 5.04 -8.67
CA LEU A 42 -6.60 3.97 -9.34
C LEU A 42 -5.60 2.95 -9.89
N LEU A 43 -5.82 1.67 -9.58
CA LEU A 43 -5.01 0.56 -10.09
C LEU A 43 -5.87 -0.36 -10.94
N PRO A 44 -5.30 -1.03 -11.95
CA PRO A 44 -5.96 -2.16 -12.59
C PRO A 44 -6.40 -3.19 -11.55
N HIS A 45 -7.61 -3.74 -11.69
CA HIS A 45 -8.12 -4.74 -10.75
C HIS A 45 -7.15 -5.91 -10.63
N ARG A 46 -6.88 -6.31 -9.39
CA ARG A 46 -5.93 -7.37 -8.98
C ARG A 46 -4.46 -7.04 -9.16
N ALA A 47 -4.07 -5.83 -9.58
CA ALA A 47 -2.66 -5.44 -9.63
C ALA A 47 -1.98 -5.66 -8.26
N ALA A 48 -2.65 -5.32 -7.17
CA ALA A 48 -2.12 -5.55 -5.83
C ALA A 48 -1.96 -7.05 -5.47
N ARG A 49 -2.77 -7.94 -6.06
CA ARG A 49 -2.69 -9.39 -5.83
C ARG A 49 -1.47 -10.03 -6.47
N HIS A 50 -0.91 -9.43 -7.54
CA HIS A 50 0.32 -9.94 -8.16
C HIS A 50 1.55 -9.72 -7.28
N ARG A 51 1.52 -8.68 -6.42
CA ARG A 51 2.63 -8.30 -5.54
C ARG A 51 2.15 -8.17 -4.08
N PRO A 52 1.64 -9.24 -3.46
CA PRO A 52 0.91 -9.15 -2.19
C PRO A 52 1.78 -8.64 -1.04
N TRP A 53 3.08 -8.97 -1.04
CA TRP A 53 3.99 -8.60 0.05
C TRP A 53 4.32 -7.10 0.10
N PRO A 54 4.73 -6.44 -1.01
CA PRO A 54 4.89 -4.99 -1.04
C PRO A 54 3.70 -4.22 -0.46
N TRP A 55 2.46 -4.67 -0.74
CA TRP A 55 1.26 -4.05 -0.17
C TRP A 55 1.10 -4.37 1.32
N ALA A 56 1.30 -5.63 1.70
CA ALA A 56 1.19 -6.05 3.10
C ALA A 56 2.15 -5.29 4.03
N ARG A 57 3.39 -5.00 3.59
CA ARG A 57 4.39 -4.29 4.41
C ARG A 57 4.09 -2.82 4.67
N ILE A 58 3.16 -2.19 3.96
CA ILE A 58 2.75 -0.80 4.18
C ILE A 58 1.27 -0.67 4.57
N SER A 59 0.62 -1.79 4.88
CA SER A 59 -0.83 -1.86 5.12
C SER A 59 -1.34 -1.09 6.35
N ARG A 60 -0.46 -0.68 7.28
CA ARG A 60 -0.81 0.27 8.36
C ARG A 60 -1.03 1.70 7.88
N TYR A 61 -0.44 2.06 6.74
CA TYR A 61 -0.41 3.43 6.22
C TYR A 61 -1.27 3.63 4.99
N VAL A 62 -1.51 2.54 4.24
CA VAL A 62 -2.18 2.57 2.94
C VAL A 62 -3.21 1.45 2.89
N ARG A 63 -4.37 1.71 2.29
CA ARG A 63 -5.46 0.73 2.12
C ARG A 63 -5.68 0.47 0.64
N VAL A 64 -5.82 -0.80 0.28
CA VAL A 64 -6.23 -1.23 -1.07
C VAL A 64 -7.70 -1.66 -1.00
N LEU A 65 -8.58 -0.89 -1.62
CA LEU A 65 -10.01 -1.15 -1.71
C LEU A 65 -10.31 -1.86 -3.03
N THR A 66 -10.76 -3.11 -2.95
CA THR A 66 -11.04 -3.95 -4.13
C THR A 66 -12.52 -4.21 -4.28
N GLY A 67 -13.02 -4.30 -5.52
CA GLY A 67 -14.42 -4.68 -5.78
C GLY A 67 -15.43 -3.59 -5.41
N LEU A 68 -15.01 -2.32 -5.40
CA LEU A 68 -15.91 -1.20 -5.22
C LEU A 68 -16.78 -1.03 -6.47
N GLU A 69 -18.10 -1.15 -6.32
CA GLU A 69 -19.03 -0.86 -7.42
C GLU A 69 -18.97 0.63 -7.78
N GLU A 70 -19.01 1.47 -6.75
CA GLU A 70 -18.96 2.91 -6.85
C GLU A 70 -17.92 3.51 -5.89
N PHE A 71 -17.28 4.58 -6.35
CA PHE A 71 -16.35 5.39 -5.58
C PHE A 71 -16.69 6.86 -5.83
N GLY A 72 -17.00 7.58 -4.75
CA GLY A 72 -17.30 9.01 -4.83
C GLY A 72 -16.02 9.80 -5.07
N ILE A 73 -15.88 10.40 -6.25
CA ILE A 73 -14.81 11.38 -6.50
C ILE A 73 -15.40 12.77 -6.26
N PRO A 74 -14.83 13.58 -5.35
CA PRO A 74 -15.24 14.97 -5.16
C PRO A 74 -15.19 15.74 -6.48
N GLY A 75 -16.25 16.49 -6.77
CA GLY A 75 -16.33 17.28 -8.01
C GLY A 75 -16.87 16.56 -9.25
N SER A 76 -17.11 15.24 -9.18
CA SER A 76 -17.74 14.49 -10.30
C SER A 76 -19.22 14.85 -10.55
N CYS A 77 -19.86 15.54 -9.59
CA CYS A 77 -21.19 16.13 -9.74
C CYS A 77 -21.16 17.61 -10.19
N LEU A 78 -19.98 18.22 -10.35
CA LEU A 78 -19.84 19.62 -10.74
C LEU A 78 -19.94 19.77 -12.27
N THR A 79 -21.16 19.98 -12.76
CA THR A 79 -21.44 20.22 -14.18
C THR A 79 -21.20 21.67 -14.63
N GLY A 80 -20.68 22.54 -13.77
CA GLY A 80 -20.36 23.94 -14.10
C GLY A 80 -19.47 24.63 -13.06
N GLY A 81 -18.41 25.30 -13.52
CA GLY A 81 -17.48 26.09 -12.69
C GLY A 81 -16.07 26.19 -13.32
N PRO A 82 -15.27 27.23 -13.02
CA PRO A 82 -13.90 27.37 -13.50
C PRO A 82 -12.97 26.49 -12.67
N GLY A 83 -12.92 25.20 -13.00
CA GLY A 83 -11.99 24.25 -12.42
C GLY A 83 -11.79 23.08 -13.40
N PRO A 84 -10.77 22.24 -13.22
CA PRO A 84 -10.68 21.02 -14.01
C PRO A 84 -11.91 20.17 -13.68
N HIS A 85 -12.92 20.27 -14.53
CA HIS A 85 -13.94 19.24 -14.65
C HIS A 85 -13.15 17.95 -14.86
N TRP A 86 -13.14 17.06 -13.88
CA TRP A 86 -12.57 15.75 -14.05
C TRP A 86 -13.42 15.10 -15.13
N ALA A 87 -12.94 15.22 -16.38
CA ALA A 87 -13.49 14.48 -17.49
C ALA A 87 -13.47 13.03 -17.03
N TYR A 88 -14.63 12.40 -17.07
CA TYR A 88 -14.73 10.96 -17.03
C TYR A 88 -14.45 10.53 -18.47
N PRO A 89 -13.19 10.25 -18.88
CA PRO A 89 -13.01 9.55 -20.14
C PRO A 89 -13.75 8.21 -19.97
N ASP A 90 -14.50 7.79 -20.99
CA ASP A 90 -15.15 6.48 -20.98
C ASP A 90 -14.08 5.41 -20.77
N GLY A 91 -14.00 4.89 -19.54
CA GLY A 91 -12.96 3.97 -19.08
C GLY A 91 -11.65 4.67 -18.72
N TRP A 92 -11.37 4.80 -17.42
CA TRP A 92 -10.01 5.13 -16.95
C TRP A 92 -9.06 3.99 -17.37
N VAL A 93 -8.16 4.27 -18.31
CA VAL A 93 -7.18 3.31 -18.86
C VAL A 93 -5.83 3.98 -19.09
N GLY A 94 -4.78 3.19 -19.26
CA GLY A 94 -3.46 3.67 -19.67
C GLY A 94 -2.86 4.65 -18.66
N SER A 95 -2.47 5.83 -19.11
CA SER A 95 -1.77 6.87 -18.33
C SER A 95 -2.58 7.46 -17.17
N HIS A 96 -3.83 7.06 -17.02
CA HIS A 96 -4.73 7.45 -15.95
C HIS A 96 -4.72 6.49 -14.75
N LEU A 97 -4.10 5.33 -14.92
CA LEU A 97 -3.96 4.32 -13.87
C LEU A 97 -2.52 4.30 -13.36
N ALA A 98 -2.40 4.07 -12.06
CA ALA A 98 -1.15 3.65 -11.48
C ALA A 98 -0.85 2.20 -11.89
N ASP A 99 0.43 1.87 -12.02
CA ASP A 99 0.86 0.50 -12.28
C ASP A 99 1.02 -0.29 -10.95
N GLU A 100 1.44 -1.55 -11.06
CA GLU A 100 1.71 -2.41 -9.90
C GLU A 100 2.98 -2.01 -9.11
N TRP A 101 3.74 -1.03 -9.59
CA TRP A 101 4.96 -0.52 -8.97
C TRP A 101 4.72 0.70 -8.08
N LEU A 102 3.54 1.33 -8.13
CA LEU A 102 3.13 2.41 -7.21
C LEU A 102 3.50 2.11 -5.75
N VAL A 103 3.38 0.85 -5.33
CA VAL A 103 3.69 0.40 -3.97
C VAL A 103 5.13 0.69 -3.53
N GLU A 104 6.09 0.76 -4.45
CA GLU A 104 7.48 1.09 -4.11
C GLU A 104 7.63 2.58 -3.79
N ASP A 105 7.01 3.46 -4.58
CA ASP A 105 7.00 4.90 -4.31
C ASP A 105 6.26 5.19 -3.00
N LEU A 106 5.12 4.53 -2.78
CA LEU A 106 4.39 4.61 -1.51
C LEU A 106 5.24 4.10 -0.34
N ALA A 107 6.03 3.04 -0.52
CA ALA A 107 6.91 2.54 0.52
C ALA A 107 8.01 3.55 0.90
N VAL A 108 8.50 4.35 -0.05
CA VAL A 108 9.44 5.43 0.21
C VAL A 108 8.76 6.57 0.97
N CYS A 109 7.61 7.05 0.48
CA CYS A 109 6.89 8.14 1.14
C CYS A 109 6.43 7.78 2.56
N THR A 110 5.93 6.56 2.75
CA THR A 110 5.49 6.10 4.08
C THR A 110 6.66 6.01 5.06
N LEU A 111 7.84 5.56 4.60
CA LEU A 111 9.05 5.53 5.42
C LEU A 111 9.46 6.92 5.91
N ASP A 112 9.40 7.93 5.03
CA ASP A 112 9.85 9.29 5.36
C ASP A 112 8.87 10.04 6.27
N HIS A 113 7.56 9.77 6.15
CA HIS A 113 6.53 10.59 6.78
C HIS A 113 5.68 9.91 7.86
N LEU A 114 5.53 8.58 7.83
CA LEU A 114 4.59 7.88 8.71
C LEU A 114 5.25 6.83 9.60
N GLY A 115 6.21 6.07 9.08
CA GLY A 115 6.95 5.11 9.85
C GLY A 115 7.56 3.98 9.03
N GLN A 116 8.30 3.11 9.72
CA GLN A 116 8.97 2.00 9.05
C GLN A 116 7.97 1.00 8.47
N PRO A 117 8.21 0.47 7.26
CA PRO A 117 7.43 -0.63 6.71
C PRO A 117 7.72 -1.93 7.47
N ALA A 118 6.75 -2.82 7.47
CA ALA A 118 6.91 -4.14 8.09
C ALA A 118 7.99 -4.98 7.39
N GLN A 119 8.59 -5.87 8.15
CA GLN A 119 9.49 -6.90 7.66
C GLN A 119 8.75 -8.23 7.52
N ARG A 120 9.34 -9.20 6.82
CA ARG A 120 8.78 -10.55 6.79
C ARG A 120 9.09 -11.26 8.09
N CYS A 121 8.07 -11.89 8.68
CA CYS A 121 8.31 -12.95 9.64
C CYS A 121 8.78 -14.21 8.89
N GLU A 122 9.83 -14.85 9.37
CA GLU A 122 10.35 -16.11 8.79
C GLU A 122 9.50 -17.34 9.16
N LEU A 123 8.42 -17.17 9.93
CA LEU A 123 7.59 -18.26 10.45
C LEU A 123 6.11 -18.18 10.08
N CYS A 124 5.62 -17.02 9.66
CA CYS A 124 4.21 -16.83 9.30
C CYS A 124 4.08 -15.76 8.20
N PRO A 125 2.94 -15.69 7.51
CA PRO A 125 2.75 -14.72 6.43
C PRO A 125 2.46 -13.29 6.91
N GLU A 126 2.18 -13.11 8.20
CA GLU A 126 1.79 -11.81 8.75
C GLU A 126 2.95 -10.79 8.72
N PRO A 127 2.66 -9.50 8.46
CA PRO A 127 3.67 -8.45 8.53
C PRO A 127 4.27 -8.35 9.94
N LEU A 128 5.60 -8.28 10.02
CA LEU A 128 6.35 -8.08 11.26
C LEU A 128 6.66 -6.58 11.41
N TRP A 129 5.84 -5.88 12.19
CA TRP A 129 6.05 -4.47 12.48
C TRP A 129 7.14 -4.27 13.54
N PRO A 130 8.06 -3.32 13.37
CA PRO A 130 9.15 -3.05 14.33
C PRO A 130 8.67 -2.85 15.77
N GLU A 131 7.54 -2.18 15.95
CA GLU A 131 6.90 -1.85 17.22
C GLU A 131 6.21 -3.04 17.90
N ASP A 132 5.83 -4.09 17.17
CA ASP A 132 5.14 -5.27 17.73
C ASP A 132 6.11 -6.25 18.41
N GLY A 133 7.39 -5.90 18.48
CA GLY A 133 8.44 -6.72 19.10
C GLY A 133 9.02 -7.74 18.14
N VAL A 134 10.17 -7.40 17.56
CA VAL A 134 10.97 -8.30 16.72
C VAL A 134 11.88 -9.14 17.61
N ARG A 135 11.79 -10.47 17.50
CA ARG A 135 12.78 -11.39 18.07
C ARG A 135 13.76 -11.80 16.98
N VAL A 136 15.05 -11.67 17.28
CA VAL A 136 16.14 -12.19 16.46
C VAL A 136 16.58 -13.51 17.06
N VAL A 137 16.30 -14.62 16.38
CA VAL A 137 16.65 -15.96 16.85
C VAL A 137 17.88 -16.45 16.10
N LEU A 138 18.88 -16.94 16.84
CA LEU A 138 20.02 -17.68 16.29
C LEU A 138 19.63 -19.16 16.18
N PRO A 139 19.67 -19.82 15.01
CA PRO A 139 19.42 -21.25 14.91
C PRO A 139 20.45 -22.02 15.75
N ARG A 140 20.00 -22.68 16.82
CA ARG A 140 20.87 -23.49 17.70
C ARG A 140 20.92 -24.97 17.33
N SER A 141 20.33 -25.39 16.21
CA SER A 141 20.26 -26.82 15.87
C SER A 141 20.45 -27.09 14.38
N PRO A 142 21.24 -28.13 14.01
CA PRO A 142 21.50 -28.51 12.62
C PRO A 142 20.29 -29.17 11.91
N SER A 143 19.20 -29.45 12.64
CA SER A 143 18.02 -30.17 12.14
C SER A 143 16.95 -29.28 11.48
N ARG A 144 17.07 -27.94 11.59
CA ARG A 144 16.22 -27.00 10.85
C ARG A 144 17.12 -26.12 10.00
N THR A 145 17.18 -26.44 8.71
CA THR A 145 17.87 -25.68 7.67
C THR A 145 17.16 -24.33 7.48
N LEU A 146 17.31 -23.43 8.43
CA LEU A 146 17.05 -22.01 8.23
C LEU A 146 18.29 -21.44 7.53
N PRO A 147 18.14 -20.79 6.36
CA PRO A 147 19.27 -20.38 5.52
C PRO A 147 20.11 -19.23 6.10
N ARG A 148 19.81 -18.73 7.31
CA ARG A 148 20.43 -17.54 7.89
C ARG A 148 20.80 -17.73 9.35
N ALA A 149 21.95 -17.17 9.72
CA ALA A 149 22.49 -17.18 11.09
C ALA A 149 21.59 -16.46 12.11
N THR A 150 20.72 -15.55 11.66
CA THR A 150 19.67 -14.90 12.45
C THR A 150 18.36 -14.90 11.67
N VAL A 151 17.24 -15.16 12.34
CA VAL A 151 15.88 -15.02 11.76
C VAL A 151 15.07 -14.00 12.54
N ARG A 152 14.29 -13.16 11.84
CA ARG A 152 13.40 -12.16 12.44
C ARG A 152 11.98 -12.69 12.44
N VAL A 153 11.38 -12.75 13.62
CA VAL A 153 10.07 -13.36 13.83
C VAL A 153 9.26 -12.56 14.85
N HIS A 154 7.94 -12.69 14.82
CA HIS A 154 7.10 -12.15 15.89
C HIS A 154 7.41 -12.84 17.22
N ALA A 155 7.24 -12.11 18.33
CA ALA A 155 7.43 -12.68 19.66
C ALA A 155 6.54 -13.90 19.94
N HIS A 156 5.30 -13.92 19.44
CA HIS A 156 4.40 -15.07 19.61
C HIS A 156 4.83 -16.27 18.75
N CYS A 157 5.32 -16.03 17.52
CA CYS A 157 5.90 -17.09 16.68
C CYS A 157 7.16 -17.68 17.32
N ALA A 158 8.02 -16.84 17.91
CA ALA A 158 9.20 -17.30 18.63
C ALA A 158 8.81 -18.24 19.79
N ARG A 159 7.86 -17.81 20.63
CA ARG A 159 7.37 -18.62 21.76
C ARG A 159 6.77 -19.95 21.30
N ALA A 160 5.96 -19.95 20.24
CA ALA A 160 5.35 -21.16 19.70
C ALA A 160 6.39 -22.17 19.16
N GLN A 161 7.57 -21.69 18.76
CA GLN A 161 8.68 -22.52 18.29
C GLN A 161 9.68 -22.88 19.40
N GLY A 162 9.40 -22.50 20.66
CA GLY A 162 10.29 -22.77 21.79
C GLY A 162 11.56 -21.89 21.83
N PHE A 163 11.58 -20.79 21.09
CA PHE A 163 12.64 -19.79 21.18
C PHE A 163 12.35 -18.85 22.36
N THR A 164 13.24 -18.86 23.36
CA THR A 164 13.20 -17.97 24.54
C THR A 164 13.95 -16.67 24.28
#